data_AF-A0A679K9R8-F1
#
_entry.id   AF-A0A679K9R8-F1
#
_cell.length_a   1.000
_cell.length_b   1.000
_cell.length_c   1.000
_cell.angle_alpha   90.00
_cell.angle_beta   90.00
_cell.angle_gamma   90.00
#
_symmetry.space_group_name_H-M   'P 1'
#
loop_
_entity.id
_entity.type
_entity.pdbx_description
1 polymer ?
#
loop_
_entity_poly.entity_id
_entity_poly.type
_entity_poly.pdbx_seq_one_letter_code
_entity_poly.pdbx_strand_id
1 'polypeptide(L)'
;MGPPASQRPAPDGKVRRKEKRAKGSNVDAGQLAENIPRSMRVGKTSRAEIRIAKSSVKALTEGLEGGGQVWQHAVAVTKAMSVRIRAPEGGFFIESASPETQWIESNLGYASDDFASWRFLITPQSRGWSSLQIIVSARTIGADGVAAETALPDQLIEVKVRANIARTLTRFLGWTVAAVVGGALATFGESGMGLMQKFLH
;
A
#
# COMPACT_ATOMS: atom_id res chain seq x y z
N MET A 1 -20.38 -55.68 -57.88
CA MET A 1 -19.02 -55.16 -57.65
C MET A 1 -19.03 -53.66 -57.91
N GLY A 2 -18.83 -52.86 -56.87
CA GLY A 2 -18.65 -51.42 -56.93
C GLY A 2 -17.82 -51.01 -55.69
N PRO A 3 -16.72 -50.27 -55.85
CA PRO A 3 -15.70 -50.08 -54.81
C PRO A 3 -16.11 -49.10 -53.69
N PRO A 4 -15.44 -49.15 -52.52
CA PRO A 4 -15.90 -48.54 -51.28
C PRO A 4 -15.70 -47.02 -51.20
N ALA A 5 -16.60 -46.39 -50.44
CA ALA A 5 -16.59 -44.96 -50.14
C ALA A 5 -15.38 -44.54 -49.28
N SER A 6 -14.76 -43.43 -49.67
CA SER A 6 -13.62 -42.78 -49.02
C SER A 6 -13.91 -42.39 -47.57
N GLN A 7 -13.10 -42.90 -46.65
CA GLN A 7 -13.09 -42.50 -45.24
C GLN A 7 -12.53 -41.07 -45.09
N ARG A 8 -13.28 -40.20 -44.41
CA ARG A 8 -12.78 -38.89 -43.95
C ARG A 8 -11.98 -39.09 -42.66
N PRO A 9 -10.77 -38.53 -42.52
CA PRO A 9 -10.08 -38.49 -41.24
C PRO A 9 -10.73 -37.42 -40.34
N ALA A 10 -11.09 -37.82 -39.12
CA ALA A 10 -11.50 -36.91 -38.05
C ALA A 10 -10.26 -36.21 -37.47
N PRO A 11 -10.27 -34.89 -37.23
CA PRO A 11 -9.14 -34.23 -36.57
C PRO A 11 -9.22 -34.41 -35.06
N ASP A 12 -8.15 -35.02 -34.54
CA ASP A 12 -7.55 -34.95 -33.22
C ASP A 12 -8.42 -34.50 -32.04
N GLY A 13 -8.75 -35.49 -31.21
CA GLY A 13 -9.14 -35.30 -29.83
C GLY A 13 -8.08 -34.51 -29.08
N LYS A 14 -8.33 -33.21 -28.87
CA LYS A 14 -7.59 -32.40 -27.91
C LYS A 14 -7.74 -33.04 -26.53
N VAL A 15 -6.67 -33.70 -26.10
CA VAL A 15 -6.46 -34.16 -24.72
C VAL A 15 -6.69 -32.96 -23.82
N ARG A 16 -7.87 -32.91 -23.19
CA ARG A 16 -8.12 -32.06 -22.02
C ARG A 16 -7.16 -32.53 -20.94
N ARG A 17 -5.97 -31.93 -20.89
CA ARG A 17 -5.05 -32.02 -19.77
C ARG A 17 -5.81 -31.46 -18.57
N LYS A 18 -6.49 -32.35 -17.83
CA LYS A 18 -6.98 -32.07 -16.49
C LYS A 18 -5.76 -31.56 -15.73
N GLU A 19 -5.73 -30.27 -15.45
CA GLU A 19 -4.80 -29.68 -14.51
C GLU A 19 -4.93 -30.49 -13.23
N LYS A 20 -3.87 -31.26 -12.98
CA LYS A 20 -3.74 -32.12 -11.82
C LYS A 20 -3.68 -31.15 -10.65
N ARG A 21 -4.83 -30.87 -10.03
CA ARG A 21 -4.99 -30.10 -8.80
C ARG A 21 -3.93 -30.63 -7.84
N ALA A 22 -2.86 -29.87 -7.66
CA ALA A 22 -1.75 -30.26 -6.81
C ALA A 22 -2.31 -30.40 -5.39
N LYS A 23 -2.48 -31.65 -4.97
CA LYS A 23 -2.95 -32.01 -3.64
C LYS A 23 -1.75 -31.84 -2.72
N GLY A 24 -1.74 -30.75 -1.94
CA GLY A 24 -0.78 -30.56 -0.85
C GLY A 24 -0.12 -29.18 -0.80
N SER A 25 -0.91 -28.10 -0.77
CA SER A 25 -0.45 -26.86 -0.15
C SER A 25 -1.39 -26.57 1.03
N ASN A 26 -0.83 -26.32 2.21
CA ASN A 26 -1.57 -25.90 3.41
C ASN A 26 -2.14 -24.49 3.17
N VAL A 27 -3.19 -24.41 2.36
CA VAL A 27 -3.92 -23.18 2.06
C VAL A 27 -5.25 -23.25 2.80
N ASP A 28 -5.40 -22.37 3.77
CA ASP A 28 -6.60 -22.24 4.60
C ASP A 28 -7.40 -21.00 4.17
N ALA A 29 -8.70 -21.00 4.43
CA ALA A 29 -9.52 -19.82 4.27
C ALA A 29 -9.35 -18.90 5.49
N GLY A 30 -8.85 -17.68 5.27
CA GLY A 30 -8.63 -16.70 6.33
C GLY A 30 -9.26 -15.34 6.03
N GLN A 31 -8.93 -14.36 6.88
CA GLN A 31 -9.44 -13.00 6.81
C GLN A 31 -8.28 -12.00 6.80
N LEU A 32 -8.42 -10.96 6.00
CA LEU A 32 -7.54 -9.80 5.93
C LEU A 32 -8.33 -8.58 6.41
N ALA A 33 -7.77 -7.82 7.36
CA ALA A 33 -8.29 -6.51 7.74
C ALA A 33 -7.29 -5.42 7.40
N GLU A 34 -7.76 -4.26 6.96
CA GLU A 34 -6.90 -3.13 6.61
C GLU A 34 -7.55 -1.80 6.99
N ASN A 35 -6.74 -0.80 7.35
CA ASN A 35 -7.22 0.55 7.68
C ASN A 35 -6.61 1.67 6.81
N ILE A 36 -6.28 1.37 5.56
CA ILE A 36 -5.74 2.32 4.58
C ILE A 36 -6.77 3.44 4.36
N PRO A 37 -6.39 4.71 4.64
CA PRO A 37 -7.31 5.83 4.50
C PRO A 37 -7.81 6.03 3.06
N ARG A 38 -9.12 6.04 2.87
CA ARG A 38 -9.77 6.36 1.57
C ARG A 38 -9.72 7.86 1.22
N SER A 39 -9.32 8.71 2.16
CA SER A 39 -9.02 10.11 1.89
C SER A 39 -7.77 10.57 2.62
N MET A 40 -6.90 11.28 1.90
CA MET A 40 -5.62 11.77 2.39
C MET A 40 -5.39 13.23 2.01
N ARG A 41 -4.30 13.82 2.53
CA ARG A 41 -3.85 15.18 2.17
C ARG A 41 -2.40 15.15 1.72
N VAL A 42 -2.09 15.88 0.64
CA VAL A 42 -0.73 15.98 0.08
C VAL A 42 0.29 16.31 1.18
N GLY A 43 1.36 15.53 1.23
CA GLY A 43 2.49 15.68 2.16
C GLY A 43 2.16 15.41 3.63
N LYS A 44 0.97 14.88 3.96
CA LYS A 44 0.65 14.38 5.30
C LYS A 44 0.78 12.87 5.32
N THR A 45 1.77 12.36 6.04
CA THR A 45 1.97 10.92 6.26
C THR A 45 0.84 10.36 7.11
N SER A 46 0.27 9.24 6.67
CA SER A 46 -0.65 8.43 7.46
C SER A 46 -0.03 7.07 7.74
N ARG A 47 -0.31 6.53 8.93
CA ARG A 47 -0.05 5.13 9.24
C ARG A 47 -1.20 4.27 8.76
N ALA A 48 -0.88 3.13 8.19
CA ALA A 48 -1.82 2.08 7.85
C ALA A 48 -1.29 0.74 8.34
N GLU A 49 -2.19 -0.14 8.72
CA GLU A 49 -1.94 -1.49 9.18
C GLU A 49 -2.82 -2.45 8.39
N ILE A 50 -2.23 -3.56 7.96
CA ILE A 50 -2.89 -4.70 7.36
C ILE A 50 -2.66 -5.88 8.29
N ARG A 51 -3.72 -6.61 8.64
CA ARG A 51 -3.66 -7.81 9.46
C ARG A 51 -4.22 -9.00 8.69
N ILE A 52 -3.62 -10.17 8.86
CA ILE A 52 -4.11 -11.42 8.25
C ILE A 52 -4.15 -12.52 9.32
N ALA A 53 -5.29 -13.22 9.40
CA ALA A 53 -5.50 -14.35 10.30
C ALA A 53 -6.04 -15.58 9.55
N LYS A 54 -5.70 -16.77 10.06
CA LYS A 54 -6.17 -18.07 9.53
C LYS A 54 -7.65 -18.36 9.83
N SER A 55 -8.28 -17.61 10.73
CA SER A 55 -9.70 -17.70 11.05
C SER A 55 -10.28 -16.31 11.38
N SER A 56 -11.61 -16.21 11.51
CA SER A 56 -12.24 -14.96 11.94
C SER A 56 -11.94 -14.72 13.42
N VAL A 57 -11.00 -13.82 13.68
CA VAL A 57 -10.62 -13.41 15.04
C VAL A 57 -11.22 -12.04 15.31
N LYS A 58 -11.92 -11.87 16.43
CA LYS A 58 -12.50 -10.58 16.81
C LYS A 58 -11.45 -9.46 16.90
N ALA A 59 -10.27 -9.79 17.43
CA ALA A 59 -9.13 -8.89 17.54
C ALA A 59 -8.54 -8.43 16.18
N LEU A 60 -8.92 -9.08 15.07
CA LEU A 60 -8.42 -8.72 13.74
C LEU A 60 -8.77 -7.28 13.35
N THR A 61 -9.88 -6.74 13.85
CA THR A 61 -10.35 -5.37 13.55
C THR A 61 -10.24 -4.40 14.72
N GLU A 62 -9.88 -4.88 15.90
CA GLU A 62 -9.80 -4.05 17.11
C GLU A 62 -8.43 -3.36 17.22
N GLY A 63 -8.43 -2.04 17.36
CA GLY A 63 -7.21 -1.28 17.64
C GLY A 63 -6.15 -1.31 16.53
N LEU A 64 -6.55 -1.29 15.25
CA LEU A 64 -5.58 -1.09 14.16
C LEU A 64 -4.90 0.28 14.31
N GLU A 65 -3.58 0.30 14.12
CA GLU A 65 -2.77 1.50 14.16
C GLU A 65 -3.05 2.36 12.93
N GLY A 66 -3.49 3.60 13.18
CA GLY A 66 -3.84 4.55 12.13
C GLY A 66 -5.20 5.17 12.36
N GLY A 67 -5.58 6.07 11.47
CA GLY A 67 -6.85 6.80 11.55
C GLY A 67 -7.85 6.45 10.46
N GLY A 68 -7.57 5.43 9.64
CA GLY A 68 -8.48 5.01 8.57
C GLY A 68 -9.59 4.09 9.08
N GLN A 69 -10.68 4.00 8.31
CA GLN A 69 -11.74 3.03 8.53
C GLN A 69 -11.22 1.61 8.27
N VAL A 70 -11.63 0.65 9.09
CA VAL A 70 -11.26 -0.76 8.94
C VAL A 70 -12.16 -1.45 7.90
N TRP A 71 -11.54 -2.16 6.98
CA TRP A 71 -12.17 -2.99 5.95
C TRP A 71 -11.73 -4.44 6.09
N GLN A 72 -12.60 -5.39 5.76
CA GLN A 72 -12.34 -6.82 5.88
C GLN A 72 -12.54 -7.52 4.53
N HIS A 73 -11.66 -8.48 4.25
CA HIS A 73 -11.62 -9.22 2.99
C HIS A 73 -11.31 -10.70 3.26
N ALA A 74 -12.03 -11.60 2.61
CA ALA A 74 -11.65 -13.02 2.61
C ALA A 74 -10.37 -13.22 1.78
N VAL A 75 -9.41 -13.98 2.31
CA VAL A 75 -8.14 -14.26 1.63
C VAL A 75 -7.71 -15.71 1.89
N ALA A 76 -7.00 -16.30 0.94
CA ALA A 76 -6.30 -17.57 1.17
C ALA A 76 -5.07 -17.31 2.06
N VAL A 77 -4.90 -18.09 3.12
CA VAL A 77 -3.83 -17.92 4.09
C VAL A 77 -2.95 -19.16 4.11
N THR A 78 -1.65 -18.95 4.25
CA THR A 78 -0.66 -20.01 4.44
C THR A 78 0.18 -19.68 5.66
N LYS A 79 1.04 -20.62 6.08
CA LYS A 79 1.86 -20.49 7.29
C LYS A 79 2.78 -19.26 7.26
N ALA A 80 3.27 -18.87 6.08
CA ALA A 80 4.08 -17.68 5.92
C ALA A 80 3.49 -16.80 4.81
N MET A 81 3.31 -15.52 5.10
CA MET A 81 2.70 -14.56 4.19
C MET A 81 3.60 -13.35 4.01
N SER A 82 3.49 -12.72 2.85
CA SER A 82 4.12 -11.44 2.54
C SER A 82 3.05 -10.44 2.11
N VAL A 83 3.17 -9.20 2.58
CA VAL A 83 2.26 -8.11 2.21
C VAL A 83 3.07 -6.89 1.79
N ARG A 84 2.70 -6.32 0.64
CA ARG A 84 3.30 -5.10 0.11
C ARG A 84 2.20 -4.15 -0.36
N ILE A 85 2.46 -2.85 -0.25
CA ILE A 85 1.62 -1.82 -0.84
C ILE A 85 2.37 -1.16 -1.99
N ARG A 86 1.69 -1.00 -3.12
CA ARG A 86 2.18 -0.26 -4.29
C ARG A 86 1.20 0.83 -4.66
N ALA A 87 1.68 1.81 -5.41
CA ALA A 87 0.85 2.80 -6.08
C ALA A 87 1.07 2.63 -7.58
N PRO A 88 0.19 1.89 -8.29
CA PRO A 88 0.38 1.59 -9.72
C PRO A 88 0.57 2.84 -10.57
N GLU A 89 -0.20 3.89 -10.26
CA GLU A 89 -0.16 5.19 -10.93
C GLU A 89 0.88 6.15 -10.32
N GLY A 90 1.69 5.68 -9.37
CA GLY A 90 2.63 6.51 -8.61
C GLY A 90 1.94 7.51 -7.66
N GLY A 91 2.62 8.61 -7.35
CA GLY A 91 2.04 9.70 -6.53
C GLY A 91 2.00 9.45 -5.01
N PHE A 92 2.61 8.36 -4.53
CA PHE A 92 2.77 8.08 -3.10
C PHE A 92 4.21 7.69 -2.78
N PHE A 93 4.68 8.14 -1.62
CA PHE A 93 5.84 7.57 -0.95
C PHE A 93 5.33 6.56 0.09
N ILE A 94 5.80 5.33 -0.01
CA ILE A 94 5.32 4.19 0.81
C ILE A 94 6.53 3.55 1.46
N GLU A 95 6.52 3.50 2.79
CA GLU A 95 7.58 2.87 3.58
C GLU A 95 6.99 1.73 4.41
N SER A 96 7.69 0.60 4.43
CA SER A 96 7.34 -0.51 5.32
C SER A 96 7.90 -0.25 6.71
N ALA A 97 7.04 -0.32 7.73
CA ALA A 97 7.41 -0.22 9.14
C ALA A 97 7.43 -1.60 9.83
N SER A 98 7.10 -2.67 9.11
CA SER A 98 7.18 -4.07 9.55
C SER A 98 7.98 -4.91 8.56
N PRO A 99 8.50 -6.09 8.96
CA PRO A 99 9.03 -7.07 8.02
C PRO A 99 8.01 -7.45 6.95
N GLU A 100 8.44 -7.51 5.67
CA GLU A 100 7.54 -7.84 4.55
C GLU A 100 6.98 -9.27 4.69
N THR A 101 7.80 -10.24 5.10
CA THR A 101 7.36 -11.64 5.32
C THR A 101 7.19 -11.92 6.81
N GLN A 102 6.04 -12.46 7.19
CA GLN A 102 5.73 -12.87 8.56
C GLN A 102 5.05 -14.23 8.61
N TRP A 103 5.21 -14.91 9.74
CA TRP A 103 4.61 -16.21 10.01
C TRP A 103 3.25 -16.02 10.69
N ILE A 104 2.25 -16.76 10.24
CA ILE A 104 0.91 -16.80 10.83
C ILE A 104 0.80 -18.16 11.51
N GLU A 105 1.19 -18.22 12.79
CA GLU A 105 1.05 -19.40 13.62
C GLU A 105 -0.06 -19.17 14.65
N SER A 106 -0.98 -20.13 14.75
CA SER A 106 -1.94 -20.20 15.84
C SER A 106 -1.21 -20.76 17.06
N ASN A 107 -0.67 -19.91 17.93
CA ASN A 107 -0.08 -20.36 19.18
C ASN A 107 -1.20 -20.86 20.11
N LEU A 108 -1.19 -22.15 20.43
CA LEU A 108 -1.98 -22.70 21.54
C LEU A 108 -1.51 -22.06 22.85
N GLY A 109 -2.11 -20.93 23.25
CA GLY A 109 -2.19 -20.52 24.66
C GLY A 109 -1.23 -19.45 25.19
N TYR A 110 -0.42 -18.79 24.37
CA TYR A 110 0.35 -17.61 24.81
C TYR A 110 0.07 -16.42 23.90
N ALA A 111 -0.19 -15.27 24.52
CA ALA A 111 -0.74 -14.03 23.97
C ALA A 111 0.12 -13.29 22.90
N SER A 112 0.63 -14.00 21.90
CA SER A 112 0.97 -13.39 20.62
C SER A 112 -0.29 -13.37 19.77
N ASP A 113 -0.69 -12.20 19.30
CA ASP A 113 -1.88 -11.99 18.47
C ASP A 113 -2.11 -13.14 17.46
N ASP A 114 -3.35 -13.65 17.35
CA ASP A 114 -3.75 -14.72 16.41
C ASP A 114 -3.66 -14.31 14.93
N PHE A 115 -2.98 -13.20 14.62
CA PHE A 115 -2.82 -12.59 13.32
C PHE A 115 -1.39 -12.06 13.13
N ALA A 116 -0.93 -12.02 11.89
CA ALA A 116 0.26 -11.24 11.52
C ALA A 116 -0.14 -9.80 11.14
N SER A 117 0.74 -8.83 11.39
CA SER A 117 0.48 -7.39 11.20
C SER A 117 1.59 -6.71 10.40
N TRP A 118 1.23 -6.08 9.28
CA TRP A 118 2.10 -5.27 8.45
C TRP A 118 1.72 -3.80 8.53
N ARG A 119 2.68 -2.97 8.96
CA ARG A 119 2.50 -1.53 9.12
C ARG A 119 3.22 -0.77 8.03
N PHE A 120 2.60 0.31 7.58
CA PHE A 120 3.08 1.15 6.50
C PHE A 120 2.95 2.63 6.84
N LEU A 121 3.90 3.43 6.38
CA LEU A 121 3.81 4.88 6.32
C LEU A 121 3.51 5.29 4.88
N ILE A 122 2.39 5.97 4.66
CA ILE A 122 1.91 6.35 3.33
C ILE A 122 1.84 7.87 3.26
N THR A 123 2.60 8.47 2.35
CA THR A 123 2.65 9.92 2.14
C THR A 123 2.31 10.26 0.68
N PRO A 124 1.13 10.86 0.41
CA PRO A 124 0.76 11.25 -0.94
C PRO A 124 1.53 12.48 -1.40
N GLN A 125 1.97 12.47 -2.66
CA GLN A 125 2.79 13.50 -3.30
C GLN A 125 1.97 14.42 -4.23
N SER A 126 0.90 13.89 -4.84
CA SER A 126 0.04 14.61 -5.78
C SER A 126 -1.43 14.56 -5.36
N ARG A 127 -2.20 15.60 -5.72
CA ARG A 127 -3.64 15.68 -5.45
C ARG A 127 -4.42 14.92 -6.53
N GLY A 128 -5.63 14.49 -6.21
CA GLY A 128 -6.54 13.84 -7.15
C GLY A 128 -7.06 12.49 -6.62
N TRP A 129 -7.69 11.75 -7.51
CA TRP A 129 -7.98 10.33 -7.28
C TRP A 129 -6.76 9.52 -7.69
N SER A 130 -6.40 8.54 -6.87
CA SER A 130 -5.31 7.61 -7.17
C SER A 130 -5.58 6.28 -6.47
N SER A 131 -4.88 5.24 -6.88
CA SER A 131 -5.07 3.88 -6.38
C SER A 131 -3.85 3.39 -5.61
N LEU A 132 -4.12 2.66 -4.53
CA LEU A 132 -3.14 1.83 -3.84
C LEU A 132 -3.48 0.37 -4.12
N GLN A 133 -2.46 -0.44 -4.37
CA GLN A 133 -2.59 -1.87 -4.61
C GLN A 133 -1.97 -2.62 -3.44
N ILE A 134 -2.76 -3.44 -2.78
CA ILE A 134 -2.27 -4.42 -1.81
C ILE A 134 -1.92 -5.68 -2.59
N ILE A 135 -0.66 -6.09 -2.47
CA ILE A 135 -0.13 -7.32 -3.05
C ILE A 135 0.13 -8.28 -1.90
N VAL A 136 -0.58 -9.41 -1.91
CA VAL A 136 -0.43 -10.46 -0.91
C VAL A 136 0.19 -11.68 -1.57
N SER A 137 1.26 -12.21 -1.00
CA SER A 137 1.94 -13.40 -1.49
C SER A 137 1.98 -14.47 -0.41
N ALA A 138 1.57 -15.67 -0.77
CA ALA A 138 1.62 -16.85 0.08
C ALA A 138 2.94 -17.59 -0.13
N ARG A 139 3.62 -17.94 0.96
CA ARG A 139 4.78 -18.83 0.95
C ARG A 139 4.36 -20.19 1.48
N THR A 140 4.37 -21.17 0.58
CA THR A 140 4.10 -22.57 0.92
C THR A 140 5.41 -23.33 0.99
N ILE A 141 5.58 -24.18 1.99
CA ILE A 141 6.68 -25.15 2.05
C ILE A 141 6.06 -26.50 1.67
N GLY A 142 6.51 -27.07 0.56
CA GLY A 142 6.11 -28.39 0.10
C GLY A 142 6.58 -29.49 1.05
N ALA A 143 6.01 -30.69 0.92
CA ALA A 143 6.43 -31.87 1.69
C ALA A 143 7.89 -32.31 1.39
N ASP A 144 8.44 -31.82 0.28
CA ASP A 144 9.83 -31.95 -0.17
C ASP A 144 10.77 -30.87 0.40
N GLY A 145 10.26 -29.96 1.24
CA GLY A 145 11.01 -28.85 1.81
C GLY A 145 11.22 -27.67 0.85
N VAL A 146 10.68 -27.72 -0.37
CA VAL A 146 10.83 -26.64 -1.36
C VAL A 146 9.82 -25.54 -1.06
N ALA A 147 10.30 -24.30 -0.97
CA ALA A 147 9.46 -23.12 -0.81
C ALA A 147 8.92 -22.67 -2.18
N ALA A 148 7.60 -22.53 -2.29
CA ALA A 148 6.94 -21.94 -3.45
C ALA A 148 6.20 -20.67 -3.03
N GLU A 149 6.44 -19.59 -3.78
CA GLU A 149 5.72 -18.33 -3.67
C GLU A 149 4.54 -18.32 -4.64
N THR A 150 3.33 -18.06 -4.14
CA THR A 150 2.12 -17.92 -4.94
C THR A 150 1.50 -16.56 -4.69
N ALA A 151 1.34 -15.77 -5.76
CA ALA A 151 0.62 -14.51 -5.69
C ALA A 151 -0.89 -14.78 -5.49
N LEU A 152 -1.50 -14.04 -4.57
CA LEU A 152 -2.94 -14.04 -4.35
C LEU A 152 -3.58 -12.87 -5.12
N PRO A 153 -4.92 -12.87 -5.28
CA PRO A 153 -5.60 -11.76 -5.94
C PRO A 153 -5.28 -10.43 -5.26
N ASP A 154 -4.72 -9.51 -6.04
CA ASP A 154 -4.40 -8.16 -5.57
C ASP A 154 -5.67 -7.37 -5.27
N GLN A 155 -5.60 -6.50 -4.27
CA GLN A 155 -6.72 -5.63 -3.91
C GLN A 155 -6.40 -4.19 -4.27
N LEU A 156 -7.28 -3.56 -5.07
CA LEU A 156 -7.15 -2.15 -5.45
C LEU A 156 -8.01 -1.28 -4.54
N ILE A 157 -7.41 -0.22 -4.01
CA ILE A 157 -8.03 0.73 -3.11
C ILE A 157 -7.97 2.12 -3.73
N GLU A 158 -9.13 2.72 -3.97
CA GLU A 158 -9.20 4.10 -4.41
C GLU A 158 -9.05 5.07 -3.23
N VAL A 159 -8.16 6.05 -3.40
CA VAL A 159 -7.86 7.08 -2.42
C VAL A 159 -8.05 8.46 -3.02
N LYS A 160 -8.87 9.28 -2.35
CA LYS A 160 -9.04 10.69 -2.68
C LYS A 160 -8.01 11.56 -1.94
N VAL A 161 -7.03 12.08 -2.66
CA VAL A 161 -6.01 12.99 -2.14
C VAL A 161 -6.39 14.45 -2.34
N ARG A 162 -6.49 15.19 -1.24
CA ARG A 162 -6.80 16.63 -1.23
C ARG A 162 -5.53 17.47 -1.04
N ALA A 163 -5.58 18.74 -1.47
CA ALA A 163 -4.51 19.69 -1.21
C ALA A 163 -4.34 19.97 0.29
N ASN A 164 -3.13 20.32 0.70
CA ASN A 164 -2.83 20.78 2.05
C ASN A 164 -2.67 22.31 2.06
N ILE A 165 -3.80 23.01 2.10
CA ILE A 165 -3.85 24.48 1.99
C ILE A 165 -3.07 25.17 3.11
N ALA A 166 -3.14 24.63 4.34
CA ALA A 166 -2.43 25.19 5.48
C ALA A 166 -0.91 25.28 5.24
N ARG A 167 -0.30 24.23 4.67
CA ARG A 167 1.13 24.21 4.32
C ARG A 167 1.47 25.19 3.19
N THR A 168 0.57 25.37 2.24
CA THR A 168 0.75 26.32 1.14
C THR A 168 0.69 27.76 1.68
N LEU A 169 -0.28 28.06 2.54
CA LEU A 169 -0.48 29.40 3.10
C LEU A 169 0.66 29.85 4.01
N THR A 170 1.18 28.97 4.87
CA THR A 170 2.32 29.32 5.75
C THR A 170 3.59 29.64 4.97
N ARG A 171 3.83 28.95 3.84
CA ARG A 171 4.93 29.30 2.94
C ARG A 171 4.75 30.70 2.37
N PHE A 172 3.58 31.02 1.83
CA PHE A 172 3.32 32.35 1.27
C PHE A 172 3.44 33.47 2.30
N LEU A 173 2.84 33.32 3.49
CA LEU A 173 3.00 34.31 4.56
C LEU A 173 4.46 34.51 4.97
N GLY A 174 5.25 33.42 5.06
CA GLY A 174 6.67 33.50 5.37
C GLY A 174 7.44 34.36 4.36
N TRP A 175 7.20 34.16 3.06
CA TRP A 175 7.82 34.98 2.01
C TRP A 175 7.32 36.43 2.04
N THR A 176 6.02 36.66 2.28
CA THR A 176 5.47 38.02 2.39
C THR A 176 6.09 38.77 3.57
N VAL A 177 6.20 38.15 4.74
CA VAL A 177 6.87 38.77 5.91
C VAL A 177 8.33 39.06 5.61
N ALA A 178 9.06 38.11 5.00
CA ALA A 178 10.45 38.32 4.61
C ALA A 178 10.61 39.48 3.60
N ALA A 179 9.70 39.59 2.63
CA ALA A 179 9.69 40.67 1.65
C ALA A 179 9.38 42.04 2.30
N VAL A 180 8.45 42.09 3.25
CA VAL A 180 8.15 43.32 4.01
C VAL A 180 9.34 43.75 4.86
N VAL A 181 9.98 42.82 5.57
CA VAL A 181 11.18 43.11 6.38
C VAL A 181 12.35 43.54 5.48
N GLY A 182 12.59 42.84 4.37
CA GLY A 182 13.64 43.21 3.41
C GLY A 182 13.39 44.58 2.78
N GLY A 183 12.15 44.88 2.40
CA GLY A 183 11.75 46.19 1.88
C GLY A 183 11.92 47.30 2.91
N ALA A 184 11.52 47.07 4.16
CA ALA A 184 11.72 48.04 5.24
C ALA A 184 13.21 48.30 5.51
N LEU A 185 14.05 47.26 5.55
CA LEU A 185 15.49 47.43 5.72
C LEU A 185 16.15 48.20 4.55
N ALA A 186 15.67 47.99 3.31
CA ALA A 186 16.17 48.71 2.15
C ALA A 186 15.88 50.22 2.23
N THR A 187 14.67 50.62 2.66
CA THR A 187 14.32 52.05 2.78
C THR A 187 15.10 52.77 3.89
N PHE A 188 15.43 52.08 4.99
CA PHE A 188 16.32 52.62 6.01
C PHE A 188 17.77 52.75 5.53
N GLY A 189 18.26 51.84 4.69
CA GLY A 189 19.59 51.94 4.08
C GLY A 189 19.72 53.14 3.13
N GLU A 190 18.70 53.38 2.30
CA GLU A 190 18.66 54.52 1.37
C GLU A 190 18.62 55.87 2.12
N SER A 191 17.85 55.93 3.22
CA SER A 191 17.80 57.12 4.09
C SER A 191 19.13 57.40 4.80
N GLY A 192 19.86 56.36 5.21
CA GLY A 192 21.18 56.47 5.84
C GLY A 192 22.26 56.96 4.87
N MET A 193 22.27 56.44 3.63
CA MET A 193 23.22 56.87 2.60
C MET A 193 22.96 58.31 2.14
N GLY A 194 21.69 58.72 1.98
CA GLY A 194 21.35 60.10 1.64
C GLY A 194 21.75 61.13 2.70
N LEU A 195 21.69 60.75 3.99
CA LEU A 195 22.18 61.56 5.10
C LEU A 195 23.71 61.66 5.09
N MET A 196 24.41 60.56 4.87
CA MET A 196 25.87 60.50 4.84
C MET A 196 26.46 61.29 3.65
N GLN A 197 25.78 61.31 2.50
CA GLN A 197 26.17 62.11 1.34
C GLN A 197 26.00 63.62 1.57
N LYS A 198 25.02 64.05 2.38
CA LYS A 198 24.84 65.46 2.77
C LYS A 198 25.88 65.97 3.79
N PHE A 199 26.53 65.08 4.53
CA PHE A 199 27.58 65.44 5.50
C PHE A 199 29.00 65.45 4.89
N LEU A 200 29.15 65.05 3.63
CA LEU A 200 30.42 64.98 2.90
C LEU A 200 30.62 66.12 1.88
N HIS A 201 29.78 67.17 1.93
CA HIS A 201 29.92 68.42 1.17
C HIS A 201 29.84 69.63 2.08
#